data_AF-A0A315QW65-F1
#
_entry.id   AF-A0A315QW65-F1
#
_cell.length_a   1.000
_cell.length_b   1.000
_cell.length_c   1.000
_cell.angle_alpha   90.00
_cell.angle_beta   90.00
_cell.angle_gamma   90.00
#
_symmetry.space_group_name_H-M   'P 1'
#
loop_
_entity.id
_entity.type
_entity.pdbx_description
1 polymer ?
#
loop_
_entity_poly.entity_id
_entity_poly.type
_entity_poly.pdbx_seq_one_letter_code
_entity_poly.pdbx_strand_id
1 'polypeptide(L)'
;METAQERLDLENAKNKNNKKSGQAQYVVFNIGEEEYGIEIEYTREIIKSAQITNVPNTDEHVVGVINLRGIIVPVVDLHSRFEIEEDSGDFEADEQRTITVEV
;
A
#
# COMPACT_ATOMS: atom_id res chain seq x y z
N MET A 1 -44.50 14.49 16.49
CA MET A 1 -43.70 15.16 15.45
C MET A 1 -42.25 14.84 15.78
N GLU A 2 -41.68 13.85 15.10
CA GLU A 2 -40.27 13.45 15.29
C GLU A 2 -39.38 14.56 14.70
N THR A 3 -38.46 15.09 15.50
CA THR A 3 -37.75 16.33 15.15
C THR A 3 -36.56 16.04 14.26
N ALA A 4 -36.24 16.96 13.33
CA ALA A 4 -35.10 16.85 12.41
C ALA A 4 -33.76 16.62 13.14
N GLN A 5 -33.68 17.00 14.43
CA GLN A 5 -32.52 16.79 15.29
C GLN A 5 -32.29 15.31 15.62
N GLU A 6 -33.34 14.53 15.91
CA GLU A 6 -33.22 13.08 16.18
C GLU A 6 -32.75 12.30 14.96
N ARG A 7 -33.13 12.73 13.75
CA ARG A 7 -32.67 12.10 12.49
C ARG A 7 -31.20 12.39 12.21
N LEU A 8 -30.74 13.61 12.49
CA LEU A 8 -29.33 14.00 12.37
C LEU A 8 -28.44 13.23 13.37
N ASP A 9 -28.93 12.97 14.58
CA ASP A 9 -28.19 12.20 15.58
C ASP A 9 -28.11 10.70 15.20
N LEU A 10 -29.17 10.13 14.61
CA LEU A 10 -29.19 8.77 14.08
C LEU A 10 -28.26 8.58 12.87
N GLU A 11 -28.15 9.60 12.01
CA GLU A 11 -27.26 9.57 10.84
C GLU A 11 -25.78 9.69 11.26
N ASN A 12 -25.48 10.54 12.23
CA ASN A 12 -24.15 10.66 12.84
C ASN A 12 -23.74 9.40 13.63
N ALA A 13 -24.70 8.70 14.25
CA ALA A 13 -24.45 7.43 14.93
C ALA A 13 -24.10 6.29 13.95
N LYS A 14 -24.72 6.27 12.77
CA LYS A 14 -24.39 5.29 11.71
C LYS A 14 -22.99 5.50 11.14
N ASN A 15 -22.55 6.75 10.98
CA ASN A 15 -21.22 7.06 10.45
C ASN A 15 -20.09 6.81 11.46
N LYS A 16 -20.39 6.78 12.77
CA LYS A 16 -19.44 6.43 13.84
C LYS A 16 -19.25 4.91 14.05
N ASN A 17 -20.08 4.07 13.43
CA ASN A 17 -20.05 2.62 13.65
C ASN A 17 -19.04 1.87 12.78
N ASN A 18 -18.35 2.51 11.83
CA ASN A 18 -17.26 1.87 11.08
C ASN A 18 -15.91 1.93 11.81
N LYS A 19 -15.88 2.40 13.06
CA LYS A 19 -14.67 2.51 13.90
C LYS A 19 -14.78 1.73 15.21
N LYS A 20 -15.70 0.76 15.31
CA LYS A 20 -16.06 0.04 16.56
C LYS A 20 -16.18 -1.49 16.42
N SER A 21 -15.30 -2.10 15.64
CA SER A 21 -14.73 -3.41 15.93
C SER A 21 -13.22 -3.25 15.80
N GLY A 22 -12.43 -3.70 16.77
CA GLY A 22 -10.97 -3.61 16.74
C GLY A 22 -10.35 -4.56 15.71
N GLN A 23 -10.84 -4.54 14.47
CA GLN A 23 -10.37 -5.36 13.37
C GLN A 23 -9.29 -4.57 12.63
N ALA A 24 -8.06 -5.04 12.71
CA ALA A 24 -6.97 -4.53 11.88
C ALA A 24 -7.29 -4.84 10.41
N GLN A 25 -7.09 -3.85 9.55
CA GLN A 25 -7.25 -3.96 8.11
C GLN A 25 -5.87 -4.04 7.47
N TYR A 26 -5.72 -4.88 6.46
CA TYR A 26 -4.46 -5.12 5.79
C TYR A 26 -4.58 -4.91 4.29
N VAL A 27 -3.53 -4.35 3.69
CA VAL A 27 -3.28 -4.47 2.26
C VAL A 27 -2.53 -5.77 2.06
N VAL A 28 -3.13 -6.69 1.32
CA VAL A 28 -2.59 -8.02 1.04
C VAL A 28 -2.08 -8.07 -0.39
N PHE A 29 -0.89 -8.61 -0.58
CA PHE A 29 -0.20 -8.68 -1.87
C PHE A 29 0.74 -9.88 -1.90
N ASN A 30 1.14 -10.32 -3.10
CA ASN A 30 2.05 -11.44 -3.26
C ASN A 30 3.48 -10.96 -3.48
N ILE A 31 4.44 -11.75 -2.99
CA ILE A 31 5.85 -11.68 -3.35
C ILE A 31 6.25 -13.10 -3.77
N GLY A 32 6.46 -13.30 -5.06
CA GLY A 32 6.55 -14.66 -5.61
C GLY A 32 5.25 -15.44 -5.37
N GLU A 33 5.39 -16.67 -4.87
CA GLU A 33 4.25 -17.54 -4.54
C GLU A 33 3.65 -17.31 -3.14
N GLU A 34 4.22 -16.38 -2.35
CA GLU A 34 3.84 -16.15 -0.96
C GLU A 34 2.96 -14.90 -0.79
N GLU A 35 1.99 -14.98 0.12
CA GLU A 35 1.10 -13.87 0.47
C GLU A 35 1.64 -13.09 1.68
N TYR A 36 1.75 -11.77 1.53
CA TYR A 36 2.20 -10.82 2.53
C TYR A 36 1.12 -9.77 2.81
N GLY A 37 1.21 -9.12 3.98
CA GLY A 37 0.28 -8.08 4.38
C GLY A 37 0.94 -6.97 5.17
N ILE A 38 0.53 -5.73 4.91
CA ILE A 38 0.85 -4.56 5.73
C ILE A 38 -0.44 -3.96 6.27
N GLU A 39 -0.43 -3.51 7.53
CA GLU A 39 -1.61 -2.81 8.06
C GLU A 39 -1.91 -1.57 7.22
N ILE A 40 -3.20 -1.35 6.96
CA ILE A 40 -3.65 -0.27 6.09
C ILE A 40 -3.24 1.10 6.62
N GLU A 41 -3.02 1.22 7.94
CA GLU A 41 -2.58 2.47 8.57
C GLU A 41 -1.18 2.93 8.13
N TYR A 42 -0.29 2.01 7.75
CA TYR A 42 1.04 2.35 7.22
C TYR A 42 1.03 2.60 5.71
N THR A 43 -0.05 2.25 5.01
CA THR A 43 -0.14 2.43 3.56
C THR A 43 -0.65 3.81 3.22
N ARG A 44 0.18 4.60 2.55
CA ARG A 44 -0.20 5.94 2.08
C ARG A 44 -0.97 5.90 0.78
N GLU A 45 -0.41 5.24 -0.24
CA GLU A 45 -1.04 5.05 -1.54
C GLU A 45 -0.45 3.83 -2.27
N ILE A 46 -1.26 3.21 -3.13
CA ILE A 46 -0.84 2.14 -4.04
C ILE A 46 -0.92 2.68 -5.45
N ILE A 47 0.21 2.70 -6.16
CA ILE A 47 0.31 3.20 -7.53
C ILE A 47 0.76 2.09 -8.47
N LYS A 48 0.49 2.26 -9.77
CA LYS A 48 1.16 1.44 -10.79
C LYS A 48 2.66 1.67 -10.72
N SER A 49 3.45 0.66 -11.08
CA SER A 49 4.90 0.81 -11.19
C SER A 49 5.24 2.05 -12.02
N ALA A 50 6.01 2.95 -11.42
CA ALA A 50 6.50 4.16 -12.07
C ALA A 50 7.91 3.91 -12.63
N GLN A 51 8.36 4.80 -13.53
CA GLN A 51 9.73 4.74 -14.03
C GLN A 51 10.71 5.00 -12.87
N ILE A 52 11.52 3.98 -12.55
CA ILE A 52 12.56 4.07 -11.52
C ILE A 52 13.80 4.76 -12.10
N THR A 53 14.36 5.70 -11.34
CA THR A 53 15.67 6.28 -11.60
C THR A 53 16.69 5.56 -10.72
N ASN A 54 17.59 4.80 -11.35
CA ASN A 54 18.62 4.05 -10.64
C ASN A 54 19.58 5.00 -9.92
N VAL A 55 19.95 4.63 -8.69
CA VAL A 55 20.92 5.37 -7.87
C VAL A 55 22.17 4.50 -7.71
N PRO A 56 23.38 5.00 -8.02
CA PRO A 56 24.60 4.22 -7.89
C PRO A 56 25.01 4.02 -6.43
N ASN A 57 25.76 2.93 -6.16
CA ASN A 57 26.29 2.56 -4.83
C ASN A 57 25.21 2.37 -3.76
N THR A 58 24.04 1.86 -4.14
CA THR A 58 23.00 1.44 -3.20
C THR A 58 23.10 -0.06 -2.92
N ASP A 59 22.47 -0.50 -1.83
CA ASP A 59 22.29 -1.93 -1.57
C ASP A 59 21.45 -2.57 -2.69
N GLU A 60 21.64 -3.88 -2.91
CA GLU A 60 21.04 -4.64 -4.01
C GLU A 60 19.51 -4.54 -4.06
N HIS A 61 18.86 -4.46 -2.89
CA HIS A 61 17.42 -4.36 -2.77
C HIS A 61 16.87 -2.95 -3.04
N VAL A 62 17.72 -1.93 -3.14
CA VAL A 62 17.33 -0.57 -3.46
C VAL A 62 17.48 -0.37 -4.97
N VAL A 63 16.37 -0.53 -5.68
CA VAL A 63 16.33 -0.38 -7.15
C VAL A 63 16.51 1.07 -7.60
N GLY A 64 16.22 2.04 -6.73
CA GLY A 64 16.48 3.46 -6.99
C GLY A 64 15.46 4.38 -6.34
N VAL A 65 15.06 5.42 -7.07
CA VAL A 65 14.07 6.41 -6.62
C VAL A 65 13.01 6.67 -7.69
N ILE A 66 11.84 7.10 -7.25
CA ILE A 66 10.78 7.64 -8.12
C ILE A 66 10.47 9.09 -7.71
N ASN A 67 9.95 9.86 -8.66
CA ASN A 67 9.37 11.17 -8.37
C ASN A 67 7.85 11.03 -8.25
N LEU A 68 7.36 11.06 -7.01
CA LEU A 68 5.94 11.00 -6.70
C LEU A 68 5.43 12.41 -6.36
N ARG A 69 4.78 13.05 -7.35
CA ARG A 69 4.20 14.41 -7.23
C ARG A 69 5.21 15.47 -6.71
N GLY A 70 6.45 15.40 -7.17
CA GLY A 70 7.53 16.32 -6.77
C GLY A 70 8.34 15.86 -5.57
N ILE A 71 7.96 14.75 -4.93
CA ILE A 71 8.67 14.15 -3.78
C ILE A 71 9.51 12.98 -4.29
N ILE A 72 10.79 12.96 -3.94
CA ILE A 72 11.68 11.84 -4.25
C ILE A 72 11.47 10.75 -3.21
N VAL A 73 11.02 9.58 -3.65
CA VAL A 73 10.71 8.42 -2.79
C VAL A 73 11.64 7.27 -3.18
N PRO A 74 12.40 6.69 -2.22
CA PRO A 74 13.19 5.50 -2.48
C PRO A 74 12.28 4.30 -2.77
N VAL A 75 12.68 3.47 -3.73
CA VAL A 75 11.98 2.24 -4.08
C VAL A 75 12.86 1.05 -3.71
N VAL A 76 12.26 0.12 -2.99
CA VAL A 76 12.87 -1.15 -2.59
C VAL A 76 12.15 -2.26 -3.35
N ASP A 77 12.93 -3.13 -3.98
CA ASP A 77 12.40 -4.38 -4.50
C ASP A 77 12.29 -5.41 -3.37
N LEU A 78 11.10 -5.99 -3.21
CA LEU A 78 10.82 -6.91 -2.11
C LEU A 78 11.33 -8.32 -2.39
N HIS A 79 11.46 -8.73 -3.66
CA HIS A 79 12.05 -10.02 -4.01
C HIS A 79 13.50 -10.08 -3.53
N SER A 80 14.33 -9.13 -3.96
CA SER A 80 15.71 -9.00 -3.49
C SER A 80 15.81 -8.69 -1.99
N ARG A 81 14.90 -7.90 -1.41
CA ARG A 81 14.94 -7.58 0.03
C ARG A 81 14.71 -8.80 0.92
N PHE A 82 13.82 -9.71 0.52
CA PHE A 82 13.47 -10.90 1.28
C PHE A 82 14.15 -12.17 0.77
N GLU A 83 15.04 -12.04 -0.23
CA GLU A 83 15.74 -13.18 -0.86
C GLU A 83 14.76 -14.22 -1.44
N ILE A 84 13.64 -13.75 -1.99
CA ILE A 84 12.60 -14.57 -2.62
C ILE A 84 12.80 -14.51 -4.13
N GLU A 85 12.87 -15.68 -4.77
CA GLU A 85 13.00 -15.77 -6.23
C GLU A 85 11.79 -15.10 -6.91
N GLU A 86 12.04 -14.38 -8.00
CA GLU A 86 10.96 -13.88 -8.85
C GLU A 86 10.19 -15.08 -9.40
N ASP A 87 8.87 -15.08 -9.22
CA ASP A 87 8.04 -16.08 -9.86
C ASP A 87 8.12 -15.85 -11.37
N SER A 88 8.51 -16.89 -12.11
CA SER A 88 8.45 -16.92 -13.58
C SER A 88 7.03 -16.91 -14.13
N GLY A 89 6.01 -16.85 -13.25
CA GLY A 89 4.60 -16.75 -13.57
C GLY A 89 4.30 -15.62 -14.56
N ASP A 90 3.29 -15.87 -15.39
CA ASP A 90 2.78 -14.98 -16.44
C ASP A 90 2.10 -13.71 -15.88
N PHE A 91 2.69 -13.07 -14.86
CA PHE A 91 2.24 -11.78 -14.37
C PHE A 91 2.52 -10.73 -15.46
N GLU A 92 1.45 -10.19 -16.03
CA GLU A 92 1.55 -9.07 -16.94
C GLU A 92 2.23 -7.91 -16.19
N ALA A 93 3.19 -7.23 -16.83
CA ALA A 93 3.92 -6.12 -16.20
C ALA A 93 2.99 -5.00 -15.67
N ASP A 94 1.75 -4.92 -16.15
CA ASP A 94 0.72 -3.99 -15.65
C ASP A 94 0.05 -4.45 -14.34
N GLU A 95 0.45 -5.57 -13.75
CA GLU A 95 -0.02 -6.04 -12.43
C GLU A 95 0.90 -5.59 -11.30
N GLN A 96 2.17 -5.26 -11.59
CA GLN A 96 3.10 -4.77 -10.58
C GLN A 96 2.65 -3.40 -10.03
N ARG A 97 2.73 -3.25 -8.70
CA ARG A 97 2.35 -2.03 -7.98
C ARG A 97 3.48 -1.59 -7.07
N THR A 98 3.58 -0.28 -6.86
CA THR A 98 4.39 0.29 -5.80
C THR A 98 3.47 0.68 -4.64
N ILE A 99 3.71 0.08 -3.48
CA ILE A 99 3.04 0.44 -2.23
C ILE A 99 3.91 1.50 -1.54
N THR A 100 3.40 2.71 -1.39
CA THR A 100 4.10 3.75 -0.63
C THR A 100 3.71 3.66 0.83
N VAL A 101 4.71 3.53 1.70
CA VAL A 101 4.52 3.43 3.15
C VAL A 101 5.02 4.68 3.87
N GLU A 102 4.36 5.03 4.98
CA GLU A 102 4.81 6.09 5.89
C GLU A 102 5.35 5.44 7.17
N VAL A 103 6.58 5.82 7.55
CA VAL A 103 7.31 5.31 8.71
C VAL A 103 7.51 6.37 9.77
#